data_AF-A0A225WES0-F1
#
_entry.id   AF-A0A225WES0-F1
#
_cell.length_a   1.000
_cell.length_b   1.000
_cell.length_c   1.000
_cell.angle_alpha   90.00
_cell.angle_beta   90.00
_cell.angle_gamma   90.00
#
_symmetry.space_group_name_H-M   'P 1'
#
loop_
_entity.id
_entity.type
_entity.pdbx_description
1 polymer ?
#
loop_
_entity_poly.entity_id
_entity_poly.type
_entity_poly.pdbx_seq_one_letter_code
_entity_poly.pdbx_strand_id
1 'polypeptide(L)'
;MMTVYTSVTLDKETHDPKIDESESRNVSETPRYPSLAVDVHTFQNLISEYNVEIGHRANLPELIKKAFLGHISKTDLTSAGNNTIGVFVSGPDTLKQSVEYTIADLGTQHFDMHEEEFEL
;
A
#
# COMPACT_ATOMS: atom_id res chain seq x y z
N MET A 1 16.45 13.65 -1.56
CA MET A 1 15.02 13.60 -1.96
C MET A 1 14.24 14.35 -0.87
N MET A 2 13.67 15.53 -1.16
CA MET A 2 12.94 16.32 -0.15
C MET A 2 11.47 15.91 -0.14
N THR A 3 11.00 15.37 0.98
CA THR A 3 9.58 15.09 1.21
C THR A 3 9.00 16.22 2.04
N VAL A 4 8.06 16.98 1.47
CA VAL A 4 7.35 18.07 2.15
C VAL A 4 6.00 17.54 2.60
N TYR A 5 5.76 17.54 3.90
CA TYR A 5 4.46 17.26 4.49
C TYR A 5 3.79 18.58 4.84
N THR A 6 2.56 18.77 4.40
CA THR A 6 1.69 19.84 4.92
C THR A 6 0.57 19.18 5.71
N SER A 7 0.37 19.67 6.93
CA SER A 7 -0.77 19.29 7.76
C SER A 7 -1.55 20.56 8.07
N VAL A 8 -2.87 20.50 7.90
CA VAL A 8 -3.78 21.58 8.27
C VAL A 8 -4.35 21.24 9.64
N THR A 9 -3.95 21.99 10.66
CA THR A 9 -4.55 21.94 11.99
C THR A 9 -5.80 22.81 12.00
N LEU A 10 -6.96 22.17 12.16
CA LEU A 10 -8.24 22.84 12.42
C LEU A 10 -8.29 23.16 13.92
N ASP A 11 -8.05 24.43 14.27
CA ASP A 11 -8.17 24.90 15.64
C ASP A 11 -9.65 24.93 16.03
N LYS A 12 -9.99 24.28 17.14
CA LYS A 12 -11.35 24.16 17.66
C LYS A 12 -11.54 25.15 18.79
N GLU A 13 -11.82 26.40 18.44
CA GLU A 13 -12.27 27.37 19.45
C GLU A 13 -13.77 27.15 19.72
N THR A 14 -14.08 26.74 20.95
CA THR A 14 -15.44 26.42 21.40
C THR A 14 -16.04 27.69 21.99
N HIS A 15 -17.06 28.27 21.35
CA HIS A 15 -17.81 29.39 21.90
C HIS A 15 -19.30 29.04 21.96
N ASP A 16 -19.80 28.84 23.19
CA ASP A 16 -21.22 28.63 23.51
C ASP A 16 -22.04 29.91 23.23
N PRO A 17 -23.20 29.83 22.53
CA PRO A 17 -24.17 30.90 22.56
C PRO A 17 -25.50 30.46 23.20
N LYS A 18 -25.94 31.25 24.19
CA LYS A 18 -27.31 31.26 24.72
C LYS A 18 -28.29 31.78 23.65
N ILE A 19 -29.42 31.08 23.52
CA ILE A 19 -30.65 31.41 22.75
C ILE A 19 -31.54 32.26 23.69
N ASP A 20 -32.42 33.21 23.34
CA ASP A 20 -33.07 33.73 22.13
C ASP A 20 -33.57 35.15 22.48
N GLU A 21 -33.82 36.02 21.49
CA GLU A 21 -35.11 36.70 21.32
C GLU A 21 -35.05 37.79 20.24
N SER A 22 -35.75 37.48 19.13
CA SER A 22 -36.50 38.38 18.25
C SER A 22 -35.82 39.62 17.65
N GLU A 23 -35.39 39.53 16.38
CA GLU A 23 -35.62 40.63 15.44
C GLU A 23 -35.58 40.16 13.98
N SER A 24 -36.61 40.52 13.23
CA SER A 24 -36.78 40.29 11.80
C SER A 24 -35.63 40.86 10.97
N ARG A 25 -35.03 40.07 10.05
CA ARG A 25 -34.32 40.62 8.88
C ARG A 25 -34.05 39.56 7.81
N ASN A 26 -34.62 39.86 6.64
CA ASN A 26 -34.09 39.73 5.29
C ASN A 26 -33.33 38.44 4.91
N VAL A 27 -33.88 37.79 3.88
CA VAL A 27 -33.19 36.80 3.03
C VAL A 27 -31.87 37.40 2.53
N SER A 28 -30.78 37.14 3.24
CA SER A 28 -29.45 37.22 2.65
C SER A 28 -29.19 35.86 2.03
N GLU A 29 -29.25 35.81 0.70
CA GLU A 29 -28.63 34.74 -0.07
C GLU A 29 -27.25 34.46 0.50
N THR A 30 -27.02 33.26 0.99
CA THR A 30 -25.67 32.73 1.20
C THR A 30 -24.89 33.00 -0.09
N PRO A 31 -23.75 33.70 -0.03
CA PRO A 31 -22.87 33.80 -1.19
C PRO A 31 -22.60 32.37 -1.66
N ARG A 32 -23.09 32.02 -2.85
CA ARG A 32 -22.65 30.80 -3.52
C ARG A 32 -21.20 31.03 -3.89
N TYR A 33 -20.30 30.75 -2.95
CA TYR A 33 -18.91 30.55 -3.27
C TYR A 33 -18.86 29.51 -4.39
N PRO A 34 -18.16 29.77 -5.52
CA PRO A 34 -17.89 28.70 -6.47
C PRO A 34 -17.26 27.58 -5.65
N SER A 35 -17.90 26.42 -5.71
CA SER A 35 -17.52 25.24 -4.96
C SER A 35 -16.00 25.06 -5.07
N LEU A 36 -15.27 25.24 -3.97
CA LEU A 36 -13.83 24.90 -3.89
C LEU A 36 -13.59 23.40 -4.14
N ALA A 37 -14.66 22.60 -4.27
CA ALA A 37 -14.62 21.20 -4.66
C ALA A 37 -14.41 20.98 -6.18
N VAL A 38 -14.32 22.03 -7.01
CA VAL A 38 -14.04 21.87 -8.45
C VAL A 38 -12.60 21.41 -8.71
N ASP A 39 -11.67 21.69 -7.80
CA ASP A 39 -10.24 21.45 -8.02
C ASP A 39 -9.64 20.36 -7.10
N VAL A 40 -10.49 19.64 -6.35
CA VAL A 40 -10.04 18.52 -5.52
C VAL A 40 -10.10 17.24 -6.35
N HIS A 41 -9.08 17.02 -7.16
CA HIS A 41 -8.87 15.75 -7.84
C HIS A 41 -8.49 14.69 -6.79
N THR A 42 -9.34 13.67 -6.60
CA THR A 42 -8.96 12.50 -5.79
C THR A 42 -7.91 11.67 -6.55
N PHE A 43 -7.11 10.90 -5.82
CA PHE A 43 -6.18 9.93 -6.43
C PHE A 43 -6.87 9.01 -7.44
N GLN A 44 -8.12 8.61 -7.14
CA GLN A 44 -8.94 7.79 -8.04
C GLN A 44 -9.38 8.55 -9.31
N ASN A 45 -9.69 9.85 -9.19
CA ASN A 45 -10.00 10.70 -10.34
C ASN A 45 -8.81 10.79 -11.28
N LEU A 46 -7.60 10.98 -10.74
CA LEU A 46 -6.36 11.04 -11.53
C LEU A 46 -6.07 9.71 -12.23
N ILE A 47 -6.20 8.57 -11.54
CA ILE A 47 -6.05 7.24 -12.16
C ILE A 47 -7.03 7.08 -13.33
N SER A 48 -8.30 7.47 -13.14
CA SER A 48 -9.34 7.37 -14.16
C SER A 48 -9.11 8.31 -15.32
N GLU A 49 -8.70 9.55 -15.07
CA GLU A 49 -8.50 10.60 -16.08
C GLU A 49 -7.29 10.29 -16.98
N TYR A 50 -6.21 9.79 -16.39
CA TYR A 50 -5.00 9.41 -17.12
C TYR A 50 -5.01 7.94 -17.61
N ASN A 51 -6.13 7.23 -17.42
CA ASN A 51 -6.28 5.81 -17.78
C ASN A 51 -5.09 4.95 -17.32
N VAL A 52 -4.65 5.17 -16.07
CA VAL A 52 -3.51 4.47 -15.50
C VAL A 52 -3.89 3.00 -15.33
N GLU A 53 -3.12 2.10 -15.96
CA GLU A 53 -3.31 0.67 -15.78
C GLU A 53 -2.98 0.29 -14.33
N ILE A 54 -3.99 -0.19 -13.61
CA ILE A 54 -3.81 -0.66 -12.23
C ILE A 54 -3.28 -2.09 -12.30
N GLY A 55 -2.01 -2.27 -11.94
CA GLY A 55 -1.41 -3.60 -11.81
C GLY A 55 -2.03 -4.41 -10.66
N HIS A 56 -1.90 -5.73 -10.74
CA HIS A 56 -2.36 -6.65 -9.70
C HIS A 56 -1.18 -7.07 -8.81
N ARG A 57 -1.47 -7.38 -7.54
CA ARG A 57 -0.47 -8.00 -6.66
C ARG A 57 -0.12 -9.39 -7.20
N ALA A 58 1.17 -9.71 -7.19
CA ALA A 58 1.65 -11.02 -7.56
C ALA A 58 1.14 -12.10 -6.59
N ASN A 59 0.75 -13.25 -7.13
CA ASN A 59 0.37 -14.42 -6.34
C ASN A 59 1.64 -15.14 -5.84
N LEU A 60 2.18 -14.67 -4.71
CA LEU A 60 3.42 -15.21 -4.12
C LEU A 60 3.37 -16.73 -3.88
N PRO A 61 2.28 -17.32 -3.31
CA PRO A 61 2.15 -18.76 -3.19
C PRO A 61 2.36 -19.53 -4.49
N GLU A 62 1.74 -19.06 -5.57
CA GLU A 62 1.84 -19.71 -6.87
C GLU A 62 3.23 -19.57 -7.48
N LEU A 63 3.83 -18.38 -7.39
CA LEU A 63 5.16 -18.12 -7.92
C LEU A 63 6.24 -18.92 -7.22
N ILE A 64 6.24 -18.93 -5.88
CA ILE A 64 7.23 -19.66 -5.08
C ILE A 64 7.05 -21.16 -5.29
N LYS A 65 5.80 -21.65 -5.32
CA LYS A 65 5.51 -23.06 -5.62
C LYS A 65 6.01 -23.45 -7.02
N LYS A 66 5.80 -22.61 -8.03
CA LYS A 66 6.27 -22.87 -9.39
C LYS A 66 7.80 -22.92 -9.45
N ALA A 67 8.49 -22.02 -8.75
CA ALA A 67 9.94 -22.05 -8.64
C ALA A 67 10.42 -23.34 -7.95
N PHE A 68 9.78 -23.74 -6.85
CA PHE A 68 10.07 -24.98 -6.14
C PHE A 68 9.90 -26.21 -7.04
N LEU A 69 8.75 -26.35 -7.72
CA LEU A 69 8.49 -27.47 -8.62
C LEU A 69 9.49 -27.53 -9.79
N GLY A 70 9.85 -26.37 -10.34
CA GLY A 70 10.85 -26.28 -11.40
C GLY A 70 12.25 -26.70 -10.91
N HIS A 71 12.62 -26.35 -9.67
CA HIS A 71 13.89 -26.72 -9.07
C HIS A 71 13.98 -28.23 -8.82
N ILE A 72 12.98 -28.83 -8.15
CA ILE A 72 12.99 -30.28 -7.87
C ILE A 72 12.94 -31.13 -9.14
N SER A 73 12.35 -30.61 -10.23
CA SER A 73 12.31 -31.34 -11.52
C SER A 73 13.67 -31.40 -12.23
N LYS A 74 14.57 -30.46 -11.90
CA LYS A 74 15.87 -30.31 -12.57
C LYS A 74 17.04 -30.77 -11.72
N THR A 75 16.83 -30.88 -10.41
CA THR A 75 17.90 -31.15 -9.46
C THR A 75 17.80 -32.57 -8.95
N ASP A 76 18.84 -33.36 -9.15
CA ASP A 76 18.98 -34.66 -8.51
C ASP A 76 19.13 -34.45 -7.00
N LEU A 77 18.07 -34.75 -6.25
CA LEU A 77 18.02 -34.66 -4.78
C LEU A 77 19.12 -35.51 -4.09
N THR A 78 19.76 -36.42 -4.83
CA THR A 78 20.85 -37.29 -4.38
C THR A 78 22.25 -36.74 -4.65
N SER A 79 22.37 -35.62 -5.37
CA SER A 79 23.66 -34.99 -5.68
C SER A 79 24.23 -34.28 -4.44
N ALA A 80 25.53 -34.47 -4.20
CA ALA A 80 26.24 -33.82 -3.10
C ALA A 80 26.47 -32.33 -3.40
N GLY A 81 25.45 -31.51 -3.14
CA GLY A 81 25.49 -30.06 -3.31
C GLY A 81 24.36 -29.37 -2.53
N ASN A 82 24.46 -28.06 -2.33
CA ASN A 82 23.38 -27.30 -1.72
C ASN A 82 22.18 -27.27 -2.68
N ASN A 83 21.07 -27.88 -2.26
CA ASN A 83 19.85 -28.03 -3.06
C ASN A 83 18.75 -27.06 -2.64
N THR A 84 19.11 -25.98 -1.93
CA THR A 84 18.16 -24.95 -1.53
C THR A 84 17.99 -23.88 -2.61
N ILE A 85 16.83 -23.23 -2.60
CA ILE A 85 16.53 -22.06 -3.41
C ILE A 85 16.82 -20.82 -2.58
N GLY A 86 17.76 -19.98 -3.02
CA GLY A 86 18.02 -18.68 -2.42
C GLY A 86 16.87 -17.71 -2.72
N VAL A 87 16.32 -17.07 -1.68
CA VAL A 87 15.23 -16.10 -1.78
C VAL A 87 15.68 -14.79 -1.14
N PHE A 88 15.71 -13.72 -1.91
CA PHE A 88 16.01 -12.38 -1.42
C PHE A 88 14.74 -11.55 -1.44
N VAL A 89 14.37 -10.94 -0.31
CA VAL A 89 13.18 -10.10 -0.20
C VAL A 89 13.53 -8.73 0.35
N SER A 90 13.05 -7.70 -0.33
CA SER A 90 13.17 -6.31 0.08
C SER A 90 11.85 -5.59 -0.13
N GLY A 91 11.46 -4.74 0.82
CA GLY A 91 10.20 -4.03 0.81
C GLY A 91 9.43 -4.12 2.13
N PRO A 92 8.12 -3.80 2.11
CA PRO A 92 7.32 -3.69 3.33
C PRO A 92 7.27 -5.00 4.15
N ASP A 93 7.15 -4.89 5.47
CA ASP A 93 7.06 -6.05 6.37
C ASP A 93 5.97 -7.05 5.96
N THR A 94 4.84 -6.56 5.45
CA THR A 94 3.75 -7.41 4.97
C THR A 94 4.17 -8.30 3.79
N LEU A 95 5.08 -7.83 2.93
CA LEU A 95 5.61 -8.60 1.81
C LEU A 95 6.57 -9.68 2.34
N LYS A 96 7.49 -9.29 3.22
CA LYS A 96 8.47 -10.20 3.85
C LYS A 96 7.77 -11.35 4.58
N GLN A 97 6.79 -11.03 5.43
CA GLN A 97 5.97 -12.02 6.13
C GLN A 97 5.21 -12.93 5.15
N SER A 98 4.65 -12.37 4.07
CA SER A 98 3.94 -13.19 3.07
C SER A 98 4.85 -14.19 2.37
N VAL A 99 6.12 -13.82 2.12
CA VAL A 99 7.13 -14.72 1.56
C VAL A 99 7.51 -15.79 2.59
N GLU A 100 7.78 -15.38 3.84
CA GLU A 100 8.14 -16.29 4.93
C GLU A 100 7.06 -17.36 5.16
N TYR A 101 5.77 -16.98 5.27
CA TYR A 101 4.68 -17.92 5.44
C TYR A 101 4.55 -18.88 4.27
N THR A 102 4.72 -18.38 3.04
CA THR A 102 4.68 -19.23 1.84
C THR A 102 5.81 -20.26 1.83
N ILE A 103 7.01 -19.86 2.25
CA ILE A 103 8.17 -20.75 2.37
C ILE A 103 7.94 -21.77 3.48
N ALA A 104 7.38 -21.36 4.62
CA ALA A 104 7.06 -22.25 5.73
C ALA A 104 6.07 -23.35 5.31
N ASP A 105 5.06 -23.01 4.50
CA ASP A 105 4.08 -23.96 3.97
C ASP A 105 4.68 -24.99 3.00
N LEU A 106 5.72 -24.59 2.25
CA LEU A 106 6.42 -25.47 1.28
C LEU A 106 7.57 -26.27 1.91
N GLY A 107 8.02 -25.88 3.11
CA GLY A 107 9.12 -26.49 3.86
C GLY A 107 10.38 -25.64 3.81
N THR A 108 10.73 -25.04 4.96
CA THR A 108 11.86 -24.10 5.10
C THR A 108 13.21 -24.72 4.72
N GLN A 109 13.38 -26.03 4.85
CA GLN A 109 14.62 -26.73 4.49
C GLN A 109 14.98 -26.66 3.00
N HIS A 110 14.04 -26.27 2.14
CA HIS A 110 14.24 -26.14 0.70
C HIS A 110 14.63 -24.73 0.26
N PHE A 111 14.64 -23.78 1.19
CA PHE A 111 14.85 -22.37 0.89
C PHE A 111 15.89 -21.77 1.82
N ASP A 112 16.63 -20.80 1.29
CA ASP A 112 17.55 -19.97 2.06
C ASP A 112 17.10 -18.51 1.89
N MET A 113 16.40 -17.97 2.89
CA MET A 113 15.75 -16.66 2.81
C MET A 113 16.63 -15.58 3.44
N HIS A 114 16.85 -14.50 2.70
CA HIS A 114 17.60 -13.32 3.11
C HIS A 114 16.73 -12.08 2.98
N GLU A 115 16.57 -11.36 4.08
CA GLU A 115 15.96 -10.02 4.07
C GLU A 115 17.02 -8.98 3.71
N GLU A 116 16.69 -8.11 2.77
CA GLU A 116 17.60 -7.09 2.27
C GLU A 116 16.94 -5.70 2.35
N GLU A 117 17.71 -4.71 2.77
CA GLU A 117 17.32 -3.29 2.74
C GLU A 117 18.28 -2.58 1.79
N PHE A 118 17.85 -2.36 0.55
CA PHE A 118 18.67 -1.68 -0.45
C PHE A 118 18.50 -0.16 -0.33
N GLU A 119 19.58 0.56 -0.07
CA GLU A 119 19.64 2.02 -0.27
C GLU A 119 19.86 2.28 -1.78
N LEU A 120 18.89 2.91 -2.44
CA LEU A 120 18.93 3.25 -3.88
C LEU A 120 19.42 4.68 -4.13
#